data_AF-A0A918U846-F1
#
_entry.id   AF-A0A918U846-F1
#
_cell.length_a   1.000
_cell.length_b   1.000
_cell.length_c   1.000
_cell.angle_alpha   90.00
_cell.angle_beta   90.00
_cell.angle_gamma   90.00
#
_symmetry.space_group_name_H-M   'P 1'
#
loop_
_entity.id
_entity.type
_entity.pdbx_description
1 polymer ?
#
loop_
_entity_poly.entity_id
_entity_poly.type
_entity_poly.pdbx_seq_one_letter_code
_entity_poly.pdbx_strand_id
1 'polypeptide(L)'
;MTDAAPSMAAPTDRAPSPRPSLAPTGHIVDFVEAQRLAQHMPPFRTEEEARDYTGRVTAFVDALLPEVQKTVDDPSVSELLRTEAQRLLDSVRDTMAEKPSRGVDEAVWRADEVAMCLRQTVLVLGHLWNWQQCTWCRYLSADVETVRTIPSASGSGFSVTACPSCQKDRGVTPISQQSATYP
;
A
#
# COMPACT_ATOMS: atom_id res chain seq x y z
N MET A 1 27.72 -14.99 -49.76
CA MET A 1 27.37 -15.66 -48.50
C MET A 1 27.39 -14.60 -47.43
N THR A 2 26.23 -14.05 -47.08
CA THR A 2 26.09 -12.99 -46.08
C THR A 2 24.89 -13.36 -45.23
N ASP A 3 25.17 -13.79 -44.00
CA ASP A 3 24.18 -14.07 -42.97
C ASP A 3 23.52 -12.76 -42.53
N ALA A 4 22.20 -12.67 -42.69
CA ALA A 4 21.39 -11.63 -42.10
C ALA A 4 20.91 -12.11 -40.73
N ALA A 5 21.37 -11.45 -39.67
CA ALA A 5 20.87 -11.67 -38.31
C ALA A 5 19.41 -11.19 -38.17
N PRO A 6 18.54 -11.89 -37.41
CA PRO A 6 17.18 -11.45 -37.18
C PRO A 6 17.15 -10.26 -36.20
N SER A 7 16.43 -9.22 -36.61
CA SER A 7 16.13 -8.02 -35.82
C SER A 7 15.29 -8.40 -34.60
N MET A 8 15.81 -8.11 -33.40
CA MET A 8 15.02 -8.17 -32.16
C MET A 8 14.19 -6.88 -32.05
N ALA A 9 12.87 -7.01 -32.10
CA ALA A 9 11.96 -5.94 -31.77
C ALA A 9 12.07 -5.59 -30.27
N ALA A 10 12.16 -4.29 -29.98
CA ALA A 10 12.18 -3.77 -28.61
C ALA A 10 10.82 -4.05 -27.90
N PRO A 11 10.83 -4.31 -26.58
CA PRO A 11 9.60 -4.46 -25.81
C PRO A 11 8.83 -3.14 -25.80
N THR A 12 7.60 -3.17 -26.32
CA THR A 12 6.66 -2.06 -26.24
C THR A 12 6.33 -1.75 -24.77
N ASP A 13 6.59 -0.50 -24.37
CA ASP A 13 6.08 0.12 -23.15
C ASP A 13 4.56 -0.09 -23.06
N ARG A 14 4.12 -1.07 -22.28
CA ARG A 14 2.71 -1.19 -21.91
C ARG A 14 2.43 -0.11 -20.87
N ALA A 15 1.67 0.91 -21.31
CA ALA A 15 0.99 1.80 -20.40
C ALA A 15 0.23 1.00 -19.33
N PRO A 16 0.25 1.40 -18.05
CA PRO A 16 -0.44 0.68 -16.99
C PRO A 16 -1.94 0.59 -17.31
N SER A 17 -2.48 -0.62 -17.23
CA SER A 17 -3.91 -0.88 -17.37
C SER A 17 -4.72 0.01 -16.41
N PRO A 18 -5.84 0.61 -16.84
CA PRO A 18 -6.71 1.36 -15.94
C PRO A 18 -7.23 0.43 -14.84
N ARG A 19 -7.01 0.83 -13.58
CA ARG A 19 -7.39 0.03 -12.41
C ARG A 19 -8.92 -0.05 -12.31
N PRO A 20 -9.49 -1.23 -11.95
CA PRO A 20 -10.90 -1.33 -11.63
C PRO A 20 -11.23 -0.43 -10.44
N SER A 21 -12.26 0.38 -10.59
CA SER A 21 -12.82 1.21 -9.52
C SER A 21 -13.41 0.27 -8.47
N LEU A 22 -12.72 0.14 -7.34
CA LEU A 22 -13.19 -0.57 -6.16
C LEU A 22 -13.67 0.47 -5.15
N ALA A 23 -14.96 0.77 -5.18
CA ALA A 23 -15.67 1.29 -4.02
C ALA A 23 -17.01 0.54 -3.94
N PRO A 24 -17.36 0.04 -2.75
CA PRO A 24 -18.33 0.82 -1.98
C PRO A 24 -18.14 0.65 -0.46
N THR A 25 -17.53 1.64 0.19
CA THR A 25 -17.77 1.91 1.62
C THR A 25 -17.59 3.41 1.82
N GLY A 26 -18.46 4.03 2.62
CA GLY A 26 -18.52 5.49 2.82
C GLY A 26 -17.32 6.09 3.56
N HIS A 27 -16.10 5.66 3.26
CA HIS A 27 -14.87 6.31 3.69
C HIS A 27 -14.62 7.48 2.75
N ILE A 28 -14.62 8.69 3.33
CA ILE A 28 -14.48 9.98 2.62
C ILE A 28 -13.09 10.11 1.95
N VAL A 29 -12.16 9.21 2.28
CA VAL A 29 -10.76 9.26 1.87
C VAL A 29 -10.49 8.36 0.67
N ASP A 30 -9.83 8.90 -0.36
CA ASP A 30 -9.29 8.10 -1.47
C ASP A 30 -8.11 7.24 -0.98
N PHE A 31 -8.45 6.09 -0.40
CA PHE A 31 -7.48 5.16 0.17
C PHE A 31 -6.54 4.58 -0.89
N VAL A 32 -6.96 4.52 -2.16
CA VAL A 32 -6.12 4.05 -3.27
C VAL A 32 -4.99 5.04 -3.54
N GLU A 33 -5.30 6.34 -3.57
CA GLU A 33 -4.29 7.39 -3.70
C GLU A 33 -3.39 7.48 -2.47
N ALA A 34 -3.95 7.36 -1.27
CA ALA A 34 -3.18 7.31 -0.02
C ALA A 34 -2.14 6.16 -0.04
N GLN A 35 -2.55 4.96 -0.46
CA GLN A 35 -1.65 3.83 -0.64
C GLN A 35 -0.58 4.10 -1.69
N ARG A 36 -0.92 4.77 -2.80
CA ARG A 36 0.04 5.08 -3.86
C ARG A 36 1.14 6.00 -3.35
N LEU A 37 0.77 7.05 -2.62
CA LEU A 37 1.70 7.99 -2.00
C LEU A 37 2.54 7.33 -0.91
N ALA A 38 1.94 6.47 -0.07
CA ALA A 38 2.67 5.69 0.94
C ALA A 38 3.77 4.80 0.36
N GLN A 39 3.58 4.29 -0.86
CA GLN A 39 4.54 3.40 -1.52
C GLN A 39 5.66 4.14 -2.23
N HIS A 40 5.43 5.37 -2.72
CA HIS A 40 6.37 6.07 -3.59
C HIS A 40 6.48 7.55 -3.23
N MET A 41 7.61 7.92 -2.62
CA MET A 41 8.02 9.31 -2.49
C MET A 41 8.80 9.73 -3.75
N PRO A 42 8.41 10.82 -4.43
CA PRO A 42 9.15 11.31 -5.59
C PRO A 42 10.47 11.98 -5.16
N PRO A 43 11.47 12.06 -6.04
CA PRO A 43 12.63 12.90 -5.80
C PRO A 43 12.24 14.38 -5.91
N PHE A 44 12.64 15.19 -4.94
CA PHE A 44 12.40 16.64 -4.94
C PHE A 44 13.63 17.40 -5.43
N ARG A 45 13.41 18.44 -6.23
CA ARG A 45 14.44 19.35 -6.74
C ARG A 45 14.37 20.73 -6.09
N THR A 46 13.23 21.06 -5.49
CA THR A 46 13.01 22.34 -4.83
C THR A 46 12.33 22.17 -3.48
N GLU A 47 12.48 23.18 -2.63
CA GLU A 47 11.80 23.25 -1.33
C GLU A 47 10.28 23.30 -1.51
N GLU A 48 9.79 23.97 -2.55
CA GLU A 48 8.36 24.09 -2.88
C GLU A 48 7.74 22.73 -3.24
N GLU A 49 8.39 21.95 -4.11
CA GLU A 49 7.94 20.59 -4.46
C GLU A 49 7.82 19.68 -3.22
N ALA A 50 8.81 19.74 -2.31
CA ALA A 50 8.81 18.96 -1.09
C ALA A 50 7.69 19.40 -0.12
N ARG A 51 7.45 20.70 0.01
CA ARG A 51 6.36 21.24 0.84
C ARG A 51 4.98 20.91 0.27
N ASP A 52 4.80 21.00 -1.05
CA ASP A 52 3.54 20.66 -1.71
C ASP A 52 3.22 19.17 -1.54
N TYR A 53 4.22 18.30 -1.71
CA TYR A 53 4.08 16.88 -1.42
C TYR A 53 3.74 16.64 0.06
N THR A 54 4.48 17.26 0.98
CA THR A 54 4.21 17.17 2.42
C THR A 54 2.76 17.56 2.72
N GLY A 55 2.27 18.70 2.23
CA GLY A 55 0.89 19.15 2.46
C GLY A 55 -0.15 18.17 1.93
N ARG A 56 0.07 17.57 0.76
CA ARG A 56 -0.81 16.52 0.21
C ARG A 56 -0.83 15.27 1.07
N VAL A 57 0.34 14.79 1.49
CA VAL A 57 0.47 13.58 2.33
C VAL A 57 -0.13 13.83 3.71
N THR A 58 0.11 15.01 4.31
CA THR A 58 -0.51 15.45 5.56
C THR A 58 -2.02 15.38 5.49
N ALA A 59 -2.63 15.89 4.41
CA ALA A 59 -4.09 15.83 4.24
C ALA A 59 -4.63 14.39 4.24
N PHE A 60 -3.89 13.43 3.67
CA PHE A 60 -4.25 12.02 3.75
C PHE A 60 -4.09 11.45 5.15
N VAL A 61 -2.99 11.77 5.85
CA VAL A 61 -2.78 11.33 7.24
C VAL A 61 -3.92 11.84 8.13
N ASP A 62 -4.21 13.14 8.08
CA ASP A 62 -5.27 13.79 8.87
C ASP A 62 -6.65 13.20 8.58
N ALA A 63 -6.90 12.80 7.33
CA ALA A 63 -8.17 12.19 6.95
C ALA A 63 -8.26 10.71 7.37
N LEU A 64 -7.15 9.98 7.41
CA LEU A 64 -7.12 8.55 7.80
C LEU A 64 -7.07 8.34 9.31
N LEU A 65 -6.42 9.23 10.07
CA LEU A 65 -6.29 9.09 11.52
C LEU A 65 -7.64 8.87 12.25
N PRO A 66 -8.73 9.61 11.94
CA PRO A 66 -10.05 9.36 12.52
C PRO A 66 -10.63 7.99 12.18
N GLU A 67 -10.41 7.49 10.97
CA GLU A 67 -10.87 6.16 10.53
C GLU A 67 -10.14 5.04 11.27
N VAL A 68 -8.82 5.21 11.50
CA VAL A 68 -8.06 4.29 12.35
C VAL A 68 -8.58 4.35 13.78
N GLN A 69 -8.74 5.54 14.37
CA GLN A 69 -9.23 5.67 15.75
C GLN A 69 -10.60 5.02 15.94
N LYS A 70 -11.53 5.28 15.01
CA LYS A 70 -12.86 4.65 15.02
C LYS A 70 -12.79 3.12 15.00
N THR A 71 -11.85 2.56 14.24
CA THR A 71 -11.68 1.11 14.16
C THR A 71 -11.03 0.55 15.43
N VAL A 72 -10.06 1.27 16.01
CA VAL A 72 -9.38 0.93 17.27
C VAL A 72 -10.35 0.94 18.47
N ASP A 73 -11.30 1.88 18.47
CA ASP A 73 -12.32 2.03 19.50
C ASP A 73 -13.43 0.96 19.41
N ASP A 74 -13.46 0.16 18.33
CA ASP A 74 -14.40 -0.95 18.19
C ASP A 74 -14.11 -2.02 19.26
N PRO A 75 -15.12 -2.43 20.07
CA PRO A 75 -14.93 -3.41 21.14
C PRO A 75 -14.57 -4.81 20.63
N SER A 76 -14.80 -5.11 19.34
CA SER A 76 -14.42 -6.38 18.70
C SER A 76 -12.92 -6.50 18.41
N VAL A 77 -12.18 -5.38 18.39
CA VAL A 77 -10.73 -5.38 18.23
C VAL A 77 -10.09 -5.89 19.53
N SER A 78 -9.09 -6.77 19.39
CA SER A 78 -8.39 -7.32 20.55
C SER A 78 -7.60 -6.24 21.28
N GLU A 79 -7.53 -6.35 22.62
CA GLU A 79 -6.83 -5.36 23.46
C GLU A 79 -5.36 -5.16 23.07
N LEU A 80 -4.69 -6.24 22.67
CA LEU A 80 -3.31 -6.20 22.18
C LEU A 80 -3.19 -5.36 20.90
N LEU A 81 -4.08 -5.60 19.92
CA LEU A 81 -4.09 -4.83 18.67
C LEU A 81 -4.46 -3.37 18.92
N ARG A 82 -5.42 -3.11 19.81
CA ARG A 82 -5.81 -1.76 20.22
C ARG A 82 -4.62 -0.99 20.79
N THR A 83 -3.89 -1.60 21.74
CA THR A 83 -2.73 -0.98 22.38
C THR A 83 -1.62 -0.65 21.37
N GLU A 84 -1.26 -1.60 20.50
CA GLU A 84 -0.22 -1.36 19.51
C GLU A 84 -0.63 -0.33 18.44
N ALA A 85 -1.90 -0.38 17.99
CA ALA A 85 -2.42 0.62 17.08
C ALA A 85 -2.42 2.01 17.71
N GLN A 86 -2.83 2.14 18.97
CA GLN A 86 -2.81 3.41 19.69
C GLN A 86 -1.38 3.98 19.82
N ARG A 87 -0.41 3.13 20.19
CA ARG A 87 1.01 3.55 20.27
C ARG A 87 1.53 4.09 18.94
N LEU A 88 1.17 3.44 17.83
CA LEU A 88 1.53 3.90 16.49
C LEU A 88 0.83 5.21 16.12
N LEU A 89 -0.45 5.36 16.47
CA LEU A 89 -1.20 6.61 16.25
C LEU A 89 -0.62 7.78 17.01
N ASP A 90 -0.22 7.57 18.26
CA ASP A 90 0.38 8.63 19.08
C ASP A 90 1.73 9.05 18.49
N SER A 91 2.57 8.09 18.07
CA SER A 91 3.81 8.39 17.33
C SER A 91 3.55 9.20 16.05
N VAL A 92 2.50 8.85 15.29
CA VAL A 92 2.13 9.63 14.08
C VAL A 92 1.72 11.05 14.46
N ARG A 93 0.89 11.22 15.50
CA ARG A 93 0.45 12.56 15.95
C ARG A 93 1.62 13.42 16.42
N ASP A 94 2.55 12.83 17.17
CA ASP A 94 3.75 13.53 17.65
C ASP A 94 4.61 14.02 16.49
N THR A 95 4.92 13.13 15.53
CA THR A 95 5.66 13.51 14.31
C THR A 95 4.91 14.57 13.51
N MET A 96 3.59 14.46 13.35
CA MET A 96 2.78 15.41 12.59
C MET A 96 2.69 16.80 13.25
N ALA A 97 2.85 16.89 14.57
CA ALA A 97 2.83 18.16 15.32
C ALA A 97 4.12 19.01 15.13
N GLU A 98 5.19 18.42 14.62
CA GLU A 98 6.45 19.13 14.39
C GLU A 98 6.30 20.23 13.33
N LYS A 99 6.85 21.40 13.65
CA LYS A 99 6.76 22.58 12.77
C LYS A 99 7.81 22.50 11.66
N PRO A 100 7.47 22.87 10.42
CA PRO A 100 8.43 22.90 9.34
C PRO A 100 9.57 23.88 9.62
N SER A 101 10.81 23.41 9.42
CA SER A 101 12.05 24.17 9.37
C SER A 101 12.29 24.73 7.95
N ARG A 102 13.35 25.52 7.77
CA ARG A 102 13.70 26.18 6.48
C ARG A 102 14.82 25.44 5.78
N GLY A 103 14.74 25.32 4.45
CA GLY A 103 15.79 24.77 3.60
C GLY A 103 15.33 23.53 2.83
N VAL A 104 16.02 23.23 1.72
CA VAL A 104 15.68 22.09 0.85
C VAL A 104 15.85 20.76 1.60
N ASP A 105 17.00 20.53 2.24
CA ASP A 105 17.27 19.27 2.94
C ASP A 105 16.26 18.99 4.05
N GLU A 106 15.90 20.03 4.80
CA GLU A 106 14.89 19.98 5.86
C GLU A 106 13.48 19.71 5.31
N ALA A 107 13.10 20.35 4.20
CA ALA A 107 11.80 20.10 3.56
C ALA A 107 11.69 18.68 2.97
N VAL A 108 12.79 18.15 2.42
CA VAL A 108 12.88 16.77 1.93
C VAL A 108 12.81 15.78 3.10
N TRP A 109 13.53 16.04 4.18
CA TRP A 109 13.46 15.23 5.39
C TRP A 109 12.03 15.20 5.94
N ARG A 110 11.37 16.36 6.02
CA ARG A 110 9.98 16.44 6.47
C ARG A 110 9.01 15.68 5.57
N ALA A 111 9.21 15.73 4.25
CA ALA A 111 8.42 14.97 3.30
C ALA A 111 8.55 13.45 3.52
N ASP A 112 9.76 12.98 3.86
CA ASP A 112 10.01 11.57 4.17
C ASP A 112 9.32 11.14 5.47
N GLU A 113 9.41 11.95 6.53
CA GLU A 113 8.73 11.67 7.80
C GLU A 113 7.21 11.54 7.63
N VAL A 114 6.59 12.51 6.96
CA VAL A 114 5.14 12.50 6.76
C VAL A 114 4.73 11.35 5.83
N ALA A 115 5.57 10.97 4.86
CA ALA A 115 5.35 9.77 4.05
C ALA A 115 5.46 8.47 4.87
N MET A 116 6.38 8.41 5.84
CA MET A 116 6.47 7.30 6.79
C MET A 116 5.22 7.22 7.67
N CYS A 117 4.73 8.35 8.19
CA CYS A 117 3.47 8.42 8.93
C CYS A 117 2.32 7.87 8.08
N LEU A 118 2.16 8.34 6.84
CA LEU A 118 1.11 7.86 5.93
C LEU A 118 1.21 6.35 5.70
N ARG A 119 2.43 5.83 5.48
CA ARG A 119 2.66 4.40 5.30
C ARG A 119 2.26 3.60 6.53
N GLN A 120 2.63 4.05 7.72
CA GLN A 120 2.23 3.41 8.97
C GLN A 120 0.71 3.43 9.15
N THR A 121 0.05 4.58 8.96
CA THR A 121 -1.40 4.72 9.09
C THR A 121 -2.13 3.79 8.12
N VAL A 122 -1.71 3.72 6.85
CA VAL A 122 -2.27 2.83 5.84
C VAL A 122 -2.10 1.35 6.21
N LEU A 123 -0.92 0.95 6.69
CA LEU A 123 -0.65 -0.43 7.09
C LEU A 123 -1.48 -0.85 8.31
N VAL A 124 -1.55 0.00 9.33
CA VAL A 124 -2.38 -0.25 10.53
C VAL A 124 -3.84 -0.40 10.13
N LEU A 125 -4.36 0.52 9.31
CA LEU A 125 -5.76 0.46 8.87
C LEU A 125 -6.05 -0.80 8.06
N GLY A 126 -5.15 -1.16 7.13
CA GLY A 126 -5.25 -2.41 6.37
C GLY A 126 -5.30 -3.63 7.28
N HIS A 127 -4.48 -3.69 8.33
CA HIS A 127 -4.51 -4.77 9.30
C HIS A 127 -5.80 -4.81 10.12
N LEU A 128 -6.27 -3.66 10.61
CA LEU A 128 -7.50 -3.58 11.40
C LEU A 128 -8.74 -3.98 10.58
N TRP A 129 -8.75 -3.69 9.27
CA TRP A 129 -9.82 -4.11 8.36
C TRP A 129 -9.64 -5.53 7.82
N ASN A 130 -8.62 -6.27 8.29
CA ASN A 130 -8.29 -7.61 7.83
C ASN A 130 -8.04 -7.67 6.30
N TRP A 131 -7.51 -6.60 5.72
CA TRP A 131 -7.13 -6.56 4.32
C TRP A 131 -5.79 -7.27 4.11
N GLN A 132 -5.67 -7.92 2.96
CA GLN A 132 -4.45 -8.64 2.59
C GLN A 132 -3.63 -7.79 1.63
N GLN A 133 -2.30 -7.90 1.73
CA GLN A 133 -1.39 -7.22 0.81
C GLN A 133 -1.13 -8.10 -0.41
N CYS A 134 -1.29 -7.55 -1.62
CA CYS A 134 -0.88 -8.22 -2.85
C CYS A 134 0.64 -8.40 -2.89
N THR A 135 1.10 -9.62 -3.16
CA THR A 135 2.54 -9.96 -3.16
C THR A 135 3.33 -9.17 -4.21
N TRP A 136 2.71 -8.81 -5.33
CA TRP A 136 3.40 -8.13 -6.44
C TRP A 136 3.34 -6.62 -6.39
N CYS A 137 2.14 -6.04 -6.29
CA CYS A 137 1.96 -4.59 -6.34
C CYS A 137 1.86 -3.93 -4.95
N ARG A 138 1.96 -4.71 -3.87
CA ARG A 138 1.88 -4.25 -2.48
C ARG A 138 0.58 -3.52 -2.11
N TYR A 139 -0.42 -3.56 -2.98
CA TYR A 139 -1.75 -3.00 -2.77
C TYR A 139 -2.50 -3.80 -1.69
N LEU A 140 -3.07 -3.11 -0.72
CA LEU A 140 -3.94 -3.61 0.33
C LEU A 140 -5.41 -3.46 -0.10
N SER A 141 -6.16 -4.56 -0.02
CA SER A 141 -7.60 -4.57 -0.28
C SER A 141 -8.20 -5.87 0.28
N ALA A 142 -9.52 -5.84 0.54
CA ALA A 142 -10.30 -7.03 0.88
C ALA A 142 -10.37 -8.05 -0.28
N ASP A 143 -10.17 -7.62 -1.52
CA ASP A 143 -10.28 -8.46 -2.73
C ASP A 143 -8.96 -9.20 -3.07
N VAL A 144 -7.96 -9.09 -2.20
CA VAL A 144 -6.69 -9.80 -2.36
C VAL A 144 -6.86 -11.25 -1.89
N GLU A 145 -6.68 -12.19 -2.80
CA GLU A 145 -6.85 -13.63 -2.52
C GLU A 145 -5.52 -14.41 -2.63
N THR A 146 -5.42 -15.52 -1.92
CA THR A 146 -4.28 -16.46 -2.03
C THR A 146 -4.35 -17.23 -3.34
N VAL A 147 -3.30 -17.14 -4.14
CA VAL A 147 -3.17 -17.83 -5.45
C VAL A 147 -2.22 -19.02 -5.41
N ARG A 148 -1.31 -19.07 -4.41
CA ARG A 148 -0.39 -20.18 -4.21
C ARG A 148 0.06 -20.24 -2.77
N THR A 149 0.19 -21.45 -2.22
CA THR A 149 0.88 -21.67 -0.93
C THR A 149 2.18 -22.43 -1.20
N ILE A 150 3.28 -21.93 -0.68
CA ILE A 150 4.60 -22.53 -0.73
C ILE A 150 4.84 -23.20 0.64
N PRO A 151 4.79 -24.54 0.72
CA PRO A 151 5.04 -25.24 1.96
C PRO A 151 6.50 -25.05 2.39
N SER A 152 6.71 -24.86 3.69
CA SER A 152 8.04 -24.89 4.31
C SER A 152 8.33 -26.30 4.83
N ALA A 153 9.59 -26.74 4.75
CA ALA A 153 10.03 -27.99 5.36
C ALA A 153 10.00 -27.94 6.91
N SER A 154 10.10 -26.74 7.49
CA SER A 154 9.94 -26.49 8.93
C SER A 154 9.45 -25.06 9.17
N GLY A 155 8.33 -24.90 9.88
CA GLY A 155 7.75 -23.59 10.21
C GLY A 155 6.56 -23.20 9.32
N SER A 156 6.14 -21.93 9.43
CA SER A 156 5.03 -21.39 8.64
C SER A 156 5.41 -21.31 7.16
N GLY A 157 4.57 -21.87 6.29
CA GLY A 157 4.71 -21.71 4.85
C GLY A 157 4.51 -20.25 4.41
N PHE A 158 4.73 -19.99 3.12
CA PHE A 158 4.53 -18.67 2.52
C PHE A 158 3.33 -18.69 1.58
N SER A 159 2.39 -17.77 1.75
CA SER A 159 1.26 -17.60 0.83
C SER A 159 1.55 -16.47 -0.15
N VAL A 160 1.44 -16.78 -1.44
CA VAL A 160 1.41 -15.79 -2.52
C VAL A 160 -0.03 -15.33 -2.68
N THR A 161 -0.22 -14.03 -2.54
CA THR A 161 -1.51 -13.34 -2.62
C THR A 161 -1.54 -12.38 -3.82
N ALA A 162 -2.71 -12.18 -4.41
CA ALA A 162 -2.87 -11.35 -5.60
C ALA A 162 -4.18 -10.55 -5.59
N CYS A 163 -4.10 -9.26 -5.92
CA CYS A 163 -5.28 -8.46 -6.22
C CYS A 163 -5.85 -8.79 -7.61
N PRO A 164 -7.12 -8.44 -7.92
CA PRO A 164 -7.77 -8.79 -9.20
C PRO A 164 -7.00 -8.36 -10.45
N SER A 165 -6.36 -7.18 -10.42
CA SER A 165 -5.53 -6.71 -11.54
C SER A 165 -4.32 -7.63 -11.75
N CYS A 166 -3.58 -7.94 -10.69
CA CYS A 166 -2.41 -8.81 -10.80
C CYS A 166 -2.78 -10.26 -11.14
N GLN A 167 -3.97 -10.72 -10.73
CA GLN A 167 -4.49 -12.03 -11.13
C GLN A 167 -4.66 -12.09 -12.65
N LYS A 168 -5.35 -11.09 -13.23
CA LYS A 168 -5.56 -10.96 -14.68
C LYS A 168 -4.23 -10.81 -15.43
N ASP A 169 -3.37 -9.90 -14.99
CA ASP A 169 -2.12 -9.58 -15.68
C ASP A 169 -1.14 -10.76 -15.71
N ARG A 170 -1.19 -11.63 -14.69
CA ARG A 170 -0.31 -12.81 -14.57
C ARG A 170 -0.99 -14.14 -14.91
N GLY A 171 -2.28 -14.12 -15.27
CA GLY A 171 -3.04 -15.33 -15.57
C GLY A 171 -3.11 -16.32 -14.40
N VAL A 172 -3.17 -15.83 -13.16
CA VAL A 172 -3.29 -16.69 -11.98
C VAL A 172 -4.71 -16.70 -11.45
N THR A 173 -5.16 -17.86 -10.97
CA THR A 173 -6.50 -18.07 -10.41
C THR A 173 -6.40 -18.30 -8.90
N PRO A 174 -7.23 -17.65 -8.06
CA PRO A 174 -7.30 -17.91 -6.62
C PRO A 174 -7.49 -19.39 -6.29
N ILE A 175 -6.87 -19.87 -5.20
CA ILE A 175 -7.02 -21.25 -4.74
C ILE A 175 -8.51 -21.59 -4.46
N SER A 176 -9.26 -20.62 -3.94
CA SER A 176 -10.71 -20.71 -3.69
C SER A 176 -11.53 -21.08 -4.94
N GLN A 177 -11.00 -20.77 -6.13
CA GLN A 177 -11.66 -20.97 -7.43
C GLN A 177 -11.03 -22.10 -8.24
N GLN A 178 -9.93 -22.69 -7.77
CA GLN A 178 -9.33 -23.85 -8.41
C GLN A 178 -10.19 -25.07 -8.07
N SER A 179 -10.85 -25.65 -9.07
CA SER A 179 -11.51 -26.96 -8.95
C SER A 179 -10.51 -27.95 -8.36
N ALA A 180 -10.86 -28.61 -7.26
CA ALA A 180 -10.05 -29.64 -6.63
C ALA A 180 -9.83 -30.77 -7.65
N THR A 181 -8.78 -30.65 -8.45
CA THR A 181 -8.39 -31.68 -9.41
C THR A 181 -7.51 -32.62 -8.61
N TYR A 182 -8.16 -33.54 -7.90
CA TYR A 182 -7.50 -34.66 -7.27
C TYR A 182 -6.92 -35.55 -8.37
N PRO A 183 -5.60 -35.77 -8.44
CA PRO A 183 -5.03 -36.90 -9.18
C PRO A 183 -5.38 -38.23 -8.50
#